data_AF-A0A924ETW3-F1
#
_entry.id   AF-A0A924ETW3-F1
#
_cell.length_a   1.000
_cell.length_b   1.000
_cell.length_c   1.000
_cell.angle_alpha   90.00
_cell.angle_beta   90.00
_cell.angle_gamma   90.00
#
_symmetry.space_group_name_H-M   'P 1'
#
loop_
_entity.id
_entity.type
_entity.pdbx_description
1 polymer ?
#
loop_
_entity_poly.entity_id
_entity_poly.type
_entity_poly.pdbx_seq_one_letter_code
_entity_poly.pdbx_strand_id
1 'polypeptide(L)' 'MAEKLRVNPILCTGHGLCAELLPEQIATDEWGYPILSGTPVPKGLRKLARRAVNDCPALALMLVGDR' A
#
# COMPACT_ATOMS: atom_id res chain seq x y z
N MET A 1 0.60 -12.37 13.57
CA MET A 1 -0.01 -12.32 12.22
C MET A 1 0.89 -11.52 11.29
N ALA A 2 1.09 -12.06 10.09
CA ALA A 2 1.73 -11.38 8.98
C ALA A 2 0.64 -10.59 8.23
N GLU A 3 0.88 -9.30 8.00
CA GLU A 3 -0.01 -8.43 7.23
C GLU A 3 0.64 -8.18 5.87
N LYS A 4 -0.14 -8.14 4.80
CA LYS A 4 0.30 -7.80 3.44
C LYS A 4 -0.52 -6.63 2.94
N LEU A 5 0.04 -5.88 1.99
CA LEU A 5 -0.69 -4.82 1.30
C LEU A 5 -1.48 -5.42 0.15
N ARG A 6 -2.68 -4.89 -0.09
CA ARG A 6 -3.46 -5.10 -1.31
C ARG A 6 -4.01 -3.78 -1.79
N VAL A 7 -4.12 -3.66 -3.11
CA VAL A 7 -4.78 -2.52 -3.76
C VAL A 7 -6.04 -3.03 -4.48
N ASN A 8 -7.12 -2.27 -4.39
CA ASN A 8 -8.27 -2.40 -5.26
C ASN A 8 -8.01 -1.57 -6.53
N PRO A 9 -7.70 -2.20 -7.69
CA PRO A 9 -7.37 -1.47 -8.90
C PRO A 9 -8.57 -0.74 -9.52
N ILE A 10 -9.80 -1.11 -9.16
CA ILE A 10 -11.02 -0.43 -9.66
C ILE A 10 -11.20 0.93 -8.97
N LEU A 11 -10.82 1.02 -7.70
CA LEU A 11 -10.93 2.27 -6.93
C LEU A 11 -9.68 3.16 -7.09
N CYS A 12 -8.52 2.56 -7.34
CA CYS A 12 -7.28 3.32 -7.44
C CYS A 12 -7.28 4.22 -8.68
N THR A 13 -6.96 5.49 -8.48
CA THR A 13 -6.89 6.53 -9.53
C THR A 13 -5.48 7.13 -9.67
N GLY A 14 -4.46 6.46 -9.14
CA GLY A 14 -3.05 6.84 -9.36
C GLY A 14 -2.53 8.06 -8.58
N HIS A 15 -3.03 8.32 -7.36
CA HIS A 15 -2.62 9.50 -6.57
C HIS A 15 -1.16 9.50 -6.08
N GLY A 16 -0.44 8.37 -6.11
CA GLY A 16 0.98 8.27 -5.72
C GLY A 16 1.32 8.36 -4.22
N LEU A 17 0.44 8.92 -3.37
CA LEU A 17 0.73 9.17 -1.95
C LEU A 17 1.14 7.91 -1.16
N CYS A 18 0.60 6.74 -1.51
CA CYS A 18 0.98 5.49 -0.86
C CYS A 18 2.46 5.10 -1.07
N ALA A 19 3.02 5.37 -2.25
CA ALA A 19 4.42 5.13 -2.55
C ALA A 19 5.34 6.15 -1.85
N GLU A 20 4.89 7.40 -1.69
CA GLU A 20 5.60 8.42 -0.91
C GLU A 20 5.66 8.09 0.59
N LEU A 21 4.56 7.56 1.14
CA LEU A 21 4.47 7.22 2.57
C LEU A 21 5.15 5.89 2.94
N LEU A 22 5.29 4.97 1.98
CA LEU A 22 5.86 3.65 2.20
C LEU A 22 6.65 3.14 0.97
N PRO A 23 7.74 3.83 0.60
CA PRO A 23 8.54 3.48 -0.58
C PRO A 23 9.23 2.10 -0.45
N GLU A 24 9.38 1.57 0.76
CA GLU A 24 10.00 0.26 1.00
C GLU A 24 9.11 -0.92 0.56
N GLN A 25 7.80 -0.70 0.40
CA GLN A 25 6.84 -1.76 0.04
C GLN A 25 6.02 -1.44 -1.21
N ILE A 26 6.01 -0.18 -1.64
CA ILE A 26 5.16 0.31 -2.73
C ILE A 26 6.03 1.16 -3.67
N ALA A 27 6.15 0.72 -4.91
CA ALA A 27 6.67 1.54 -6.00
C ALA A 27 5.51 2.09 -6.84
N THR A 28 5.82 3.01 -7.75
CA THR A 28 4.85 3.54 -8.71
C THR A 28 5.30 3.18 -10.12
N ASP A 29 4.37 2.76 -10.97
CA ASP A 29 4.64 2.55 -12.40
C ASP A 29 4.65 3.87 -13.19
N GLU A 30 4.84 3.76 -14.51
CA GLU A 30 4.85 4.90 -15.43
C GLU A 30 3.49 5.61 -15.58
N TRP A 31 2.40 5.00 -15.11
CA TRP A 31 1.03 5.55 -15.14
C TRP A 31 0.55 6.07 -13.78
N GLY A 32 1.37 5.99 -12.74
CA GLY A 32 1.01 6.47 -11.40
C GLY A 32 0.36 5.41 -10.49
N TYR A 33 0.23 4.16 -10.95
CA TYR A 33 -0.40 3.09 -10.17
C TYR A 33 0.61 2.37 -9.27
N PRO A 34 0.17 1.91 -8.09
CA PRO A 34 1.07 1.29 -7.12
C PRO A 34 1.44 -0.14 -7.51
N ILE A 35 2.73 -0.44 -7.49
CA ILE A 35 3.30 -1.79 -7.56
C ILE A 35 3.66 -2.22 -6.14
N LEU A 36 2.96 -3.23 -5.61
CA LEU A 36 3.18 -3.75 -4.26
C LEU A 36 4.26 -4.84 -4.26
N SER A 37 5.11 -4.86 -3.23
CA SER A 37 6.19 -5.86 -3.08
C SER A 37 5.69 -7.31 -2.97
N GLY A 38 4.41 -7.52 -2.64
CA GLY A 38 3.80 -8.84 -2.44
C GLY A 38 4.28 -9.57 -1.17
N THR A 39 5.23 -8.99 -0.43
CA THR A 39 5.78 -9.59 0.80
C THR A 39 5.03 -9.10 2.05
N PRO A 40 5.09 -9.86 3.16
CA PRO A 40 4.60 -9.39 4.44
C PRO A 40 5.24 -8.08 4.87
N VAL A 41 4.44 -7.16 5.41
CA VAL A 41 4.89 -5.89 5.96
C VAL A 41 5.79 -6.13 7.18
N PRO A 42 7.07 -5.73 7.14
CA PRO A 42 7.98 -5.84 8.26
C PRO A 42 7.46 -5.12 9.51
N LYS A 43 7.75 -5.64 10.70
CA LYS A 43 7.23 -5.08 11.98
C LYS A 43 7.51 -3.58 12.13
N GLY A 44 8.69 -3.11 11.74
CA GLY A 44 9.07 -1.69 11.80
C GLY A 44 8.25 -0.78 10.87
N LEU A 45 7.77 -1.32 9.74
CA LEU A 45 7.03 -0.58 8.72
C LEU A 45 5.51 -0.59 8.95
N ARG A 46 4.99 -1.38 9.90
CA ARG A 46 3.53 -1.51 10.11
C ARG A 46 2.82 -0.20 10.42
N LYS A 47 3.48 0.73 11.13
CA LYS A 47 2.89 2.06 11.40
C LYS A 47 2.76 2.89 10.12
N LEU A 48 3.81 2.88 9.29
CA LEU A 48 3.80 3.55 7.99
C LEU A 48 2.79 2.90 7.03
N ALA A 49 2.69 1.58 7.03
CA ALA A 49 1.70 0.87 6.23
C ALA A 49 0.26 1.20 6.60
N ARG A 50 -0.06 1.27 7.90
CA ARG A 50 -1.37 1.75 8.36
C ARG A 50 -1.63 3.19 7.95
N ARG A 51 -0.62 4.05 8.02
CA ARG A 51 -0.73 5.44 7.56
C ARG A 51 -1.00 5.51 6.06
N ALA A 52 -0.25 4.77 5.23
CA ALA A 52 -0.46 4.71 3.79
C ALA A 52 -1.87 4.23 3.42
N VAL A 53 -2.42 3.28 4.18
CA VAL A 53 -3.81 2.82 4.03
C VAL A 53 -4.80 3.93 4.38
N ASN A 54 -4.65 4.56 5.55
CA ASN A 54 -5.58 5.59 6.04
C ASN A 54 -5.56 6.87 5.20
N ASP A 55 -4.39 7.24 4.68
CA ASP A 55 -4.19 8.48 3.93
C ASP A 55 -4.53 8.30 2.43
N CYS A 56 -4.89 7.08 1.99
CA CYS A 56 -5.25 6.80 0.59
C CYS A 56 -6.52 7.59 0.20
N PRO A 57 -6.44 8.59 -0.71
CA PRO A 57 -7.60 9.43 -1.03
C PRO A 57 -8.76 8.66 -1.67
N ALA A 58 -8.42 7.61 -2.42
CA ALA A 58 -9.38 6.75 -3.10
C ALA A 58 -9.86 5.56 -2.26
N LEU A 59 -9.38 5.41 -1.02
CA LEU A 59 -9.67 4.26 -0.14
C LEU A 59 -9.39 2.90 -0.82
N ALA A 60 -8.40 2.87 -1.70
CA ALA A 60 -8.09 1.71 -2.54
C ALA A 60 -7.05 0.78 -1.91
N LEU A 61 -6.22 1.26 -0.97
CA LEU A 61 -5.15 0.50 -0.33
C LEU A 61 -5.64 -0.16 0.97
N MET A 62 -5.26 -1.41 1.21
CA MET A 62 -5.69 -2.20 2.37
C MET A 62 -4.55 -3.02 2.97
N LEU A 63 -4.63 -3.25 4.29
CA LEU A 63 -3.86 -4.27 4.99
C LEU A 63 -4.73 -5.53 5.15
N VAL A 64 -4.22 -6.66 4.70
CA VAL A 64 -4.86 -7.97 4.86
C VAL A 64 -3.98 -8.88 5.71
N GLY A 65 -4.56 -9.61 6.65
CA GLY A 65 -3.85 -10.65 7.39
C GLY A 65 -3.82 -11.96 6.60
N ASP A 66 -2.71 -12.71 6.64
CA ASP A 66 -2.74 -14.15 6.33
C ASP A 66 -3.57 -14.82 7.44
N ARG A 67 -4.78 -15.27 7.10
CA ARG A 67 -5.66 -16.03 7.96
C ARG A 67 -5.67 -17.49 7.52
#